data_AF-A0A1Z1M2M2-F1
#
_entry.id   AF-A0A1Z1M2M2-F1
#
_cell.length_a   1.000
_cell.length_b   1.000
_cell.length_c   1.000
_cell.angle_alpha   90.00
_cell.angle_beta   90.00
_cell.angle_gamma   90.00
#
_symmetry.space_group_name_H-M   'P 1'
#
loop_
_entity.id
_entity.type
_entity.pdbx_description
1 polymer ?
#
loop_
_entity_poly.entity_id
_entity_poly.type
_entity_poly.pdbx_seq_one_letter_code
_entity_poly.pdbx_strand_id
1 'polypeptide(L)'
;MCICINCRHIHNCITYKFIEKQHNKNKVLRNNNNSFIPINTTININVNKNNEEILIDWDLVECLSFVEKPGNWLSSIKSCQN
;
A
#
# COMPACT_ATOMS: atom_id res chain seq x y z
N MET A 1 -6.07 2.48 6.25
CA MET A 1 -5.39 3.76 5.99
C MET A 1 -4.32 3.48 4.93
N CYS A 2 -4.23 4.23 3.83
CA CYS A 2 -3.13 4.07 2.86
C CYS A 2 -2.23 5.31 2.96
N ILE A 3 -0.99 5.11 3.43
CA ILE A 3 0.02 6.15 3.40
C ILE A 3 0.38 6.43 1.94
N CYS A 4 0.18 7.70 1.55
CA CYS A 4 0.36 8.28 0.22
C CYS A 4 1.83 8.30 -0.24
N ILE A 5 2.47 7.15 -0.37
CA ILE A 5 3.74 7.02 -1.08
C ILE A 5 3.50 6.09 -2.25
N ASN A 6 3.27 6.71 -3.42
CA ASN A 6 3.40 6.08 -4.73
C ASN A 6 2.38 4.95 -5.04
N CYS A 7 1.09 5.32 -5.18
CA CYS A 7 -0.02 4.42 -5.55
C CYS A 7 0.16 3.61 -6.86
N ARG A 8 1.20 3.87 -7.66
CA ARG A 8 1.42 3.17 -8.94
C ARG A 8 1.63 1.66 -8.77
N HIS A 9 2.32 1.27 -7.71
CA HIS A 9 2.73 -0.13 -7.51
C HIS A 9 1.90 -0.85 -6.45
N ILE A 10 0.92 -0.16 -5.84
CA ILE A 10 0.13 -0.68 -4.72
C ILE A 10 -0.63 -1.95 -5.09
N HIS A 11 -1.18 -2.02 -6.31
CA HIS A 11 -2.02 -3.13 -6.76
C HIS A 11 -1.21 -4.35 -7.22
N ASN A 12 0.08 -4.20 -7.47
CA ASN A 12 0.93 -5.23 -8.08
C ASN A 12 2.04 -5.73 -7.15
N CYS A 13 2.14 -5.15 -5.95
CA CYS A 13 3.16 -5.46 -4.95
C CYS A 13 2.65 -6.50 -3.94
N ILE A 14 3.43 -7.57 -3.72
CA ILE A 14 3.07 -8.63 -2.76
C ILE A 14 2.99 -8.11 -1.33
N THR A 15 3.91 -7.26 -0.91
CA THR A 15 3.95 -6.69 0.45
C THR A 15 2.72 -5.81 0.73
N TYR A 16 2.28 -5.01 -0.23
CA TYR A 16 1.05 -4.23 -0.06
C TYR A 16 -0.18 -5.11 0.07
N LYS A 17 -0.30 -6.17 -0.73
CA LYS A 17 -1.40 -7.14 -0.58
C LYS A 17 -1.37 -7.82 0.79
N PHE A 18 -0.19 -8.10 1.33
CA PHE A 18 -0.05 -8.65 2.67
C PHE A 18 -0.55 -7.66 3.73
N ILE A 19 -0.15 -6.39 3.68
CA ILE A 19 -0.62 -5.35 4.60
C ILE A 19 -2.13 -5.12 4.45
N GLU A 20 -2.64 -5.09 3.22
CA GLU A 20 -4.08 -4.95 2.94
C GLU A 20 -4.89 -6.09 3.56
N LYS A 21 -4.38 -7.33 3.52
CA LYS A 21 -5.00 -8.48 4.21
C LYS A 21 -5.10 -8.27 5.72
N GLN A 22 -4.09 -7.65 6.34
CA GLN A 22 -4.12 -7.41 7.78
C GLN A 22 -5.17 -6.37 8.17
N HIS A 23 -5.34 -5.32 7.34
CA HIS A 23 -6.37 -4.30 7.55
C HIS A 23 -7.78 -4.81 7.25
N ASN A 24 -7.94 -5.59 6.18
CA ASN A 24 -9.25 -6.02 5.68
C ASN A 24 -9.43 -7.54 5.82
N LYS A 25 -9.24 -8.09 7.04
CA LYS A 25 -9.30 -9.54 7.31
C LYS A 25 -10.54 -10.25 6.75
N ASN A 26 -11.64 -9.53 6.50
CA ASN A 26 -12.91 -10.07 6.00
C ASN A 26 -13.24 -9.73 4.54
N LYS A 27 -12.34 -9.07 3.78
CA LYS A 27 -12.65 -8.57 2.43
C LYS A 27 -11.92 -9.35 1.33
N VAL A 28 -12.62 -9.61 0.23
CA VAL A 28 -12.03 -10.20 -0.97
C VAL A 28 -11.05 -9.20 -1.58
N LEU A 29 -9.78 -9.60 -1.71
CA LEU A 29 -8.73 -8.78 -2.31
C LEU A 29 -9.01 -8.62 -3.81
N ARG A 30 -8.96 -7.38 -4.28
CA ARG A 30 -9.40 -7.00 -5.64
C ARG A 30 -8.44 -7.40 -6.77
N ASN A 31 -7.30 -8.04 -6.48
CA ASN A 31 -6.34 -8.42 -7.51
C ASN A 31 -5.51 -9.66 -7.13
N ASN A 32 -5.40 -10.62 -8.05
CA ASN A 32 -4.54 -11.80 -7.92
C ASN A 32 -3.26 -11.72 -8.75
N ASN A 33 -3.09 -10.68 -9.57
CA ASN A 33 -1.91 -10.48 -10.40
C ASN A 33 -0.81 -9.77 -9.59
N ASN A 34 -0.36 -10.42 -8.53
CA ASN A 34 0.81 -10.02 -7.78
C ASN A 34 2.02 -10.17 -8.69
N SER A 35 2.62 -9.05 -9.09
CA SER A 35 3.60 -9.04 -10.17
C SER A 35 5.03 -8.96 -9.67
N PHE A 36 5.28 -8.50 -8.44
CA PHE A 36 6.64 -8.41 -7.91
C PHE A 36 6.72 -8.39 -6.37
N ILE A 37 7.91 -8.78 -5.87
CA ILE A 37 8.33 -8.63 -4.47
C ILE A 37 9.21 -7.37 -4.38
N PRO A 38 8.89 -6.41 -3.51
CA PRO A 38 9.71 -5.23 -3.34
C PRO A 38 11.05 -5.56 -2.66
N ILE A 39 12.07 -4.76 -2.96
CA ILE A 39 13.43 -4.89 -2.44
C ILE A 39 13.61 -3.91 -1.27
N ASN A 40 14.30 -4.36 -0.21
CA ASN A 40 14.66 -3.57 0.97
C ASN A 40 13.47 -2.78 1.52
N THR A 41 12.54 -3.49 2.15
CA THR A 41 11.34 -2.90 2.74
C THR A 41 11.40 -2.85 4.25
N THR A 42 11.01 -1.71 4.82
CA THR A 42 10.84 -1.52 6.26
C THR A 42 9.35 -1.39 6.57
N ILE A 43 8.82 -2.31 7.39
CA ILE A 43 7.43 -2.30 7.86
C ILE A 43 7.43 -1.91 9.33
N ASN A 44 6.64 -0.91 9.68
CA ASN A 44 6.36 -0.54 11.05
C ASN A 44 5.04 -1.19 11.48
N ILE A 45 5.04 -1.80 12.67
CA ILE A 45 3.86 -2.43 13.25
C ILE A 45 3.62 -1.79 14.60
N ASN A 46 2.50 -1.08 14.72
CA ASN A 46 2.08 -0.51 15.98
C ASN A 46 1.03 -1.42 16.61
N VAL A 47 1.29 -1.88 17.83
CA VAL A 47 0.37 -2.74 18.59
C VAL A 47 -0.16 -1.95 19.76
N ASN A 48 -1.46 -1.67 19.73
CA ASN A 48 -2.16 -1.03 20.83
C ASN A 48 -3.16 -2.02 21.44
N LYS A 49 -3.06 -2.22 22.76
CA LYS A 49 -3.95 -3.12 23.49
C LYS A 49 -4.83 -2.30 24.42
N ASN A 50 -6.13 -2.30 24.15
CA ASN A 50 -7.14 -1.70 25.02
C ASN A 50 -8.00 -2.83 25.59
N ASN A 51 -7.93 -3.10 26.89
CA ASN A 51 -8.72 -4.08 27.66
C ASN A 51 -9.10 -5.38 26.92
N GLU A 52 -10.14 -5.37 26.10
CA GLU A 52 -10.72 -6.52 25.39
C GLU A 52 -10.28 -6.65 23.91
N GLU A 53 -9.64 -5.63 23.35
CA GLU A 53 -9.25 -5.57 21.94
C GLU A 53 -7.76 -5.27 21.74
N ILE A 54 -7.18 -5.92 20.72
CA ILE A 54 -5.83 -5.63 20.24
C ILE A 54 -5.96 -5.00 18.86
N LEU A 55 -5.61 -3.72 18.77
CA LEU A 55 -5.49 -2.98 17.53
C LEU A 55 -4.06 -3.11 17.01
N ILE A 56 -3.93 -3.52 15.75
CA ILE A 56 -2.63 -3.68 15.10
C ILE A 56 -2.66 -2.87 13.81
N ASP A 57 -1.85 -1.83 13.76
CA ASP A 57 -1.67 -0.99 12.58
C ASP A 57 -0.39 -1.39 11.85
N TRP A 58 -0.50 -1.56 10.53
CA TRP A 58 0.57 -2.02 9.66
C TRP A 58 0.90 -0.94 8.63
N ASP A 59 2.10 -0.37 8.73
CA ASP A 59 2.55 0.68 7.84
C ASP A 59 3.84 0.28 7.12
N LEU A 60 3.87 0.46 5.80
CA LEU A 60 5.09 0.34 5.01
C LEU A 60 5.79 1.71 5.00
N VAL A 61 6.95 1.80 5.66
CA VAL A 61 7.67 3.06 5.85
C VAL A 61 8.68 3.29 4.74
N GLU A 62 9.42 2.25 4.37
CA GLU A 62 10.47 2.33 3.35
C GLU A 62 10.40 1.16 2.38
N CYS A 63 10.76 1.40 1.13
CA CYS A 63 10.82 0.39 0.08
C CYS A 63 11.66 0.92 -1.09
N LEU A 64 12.81 0.28 -1.37
CA LEU A 64 13.69 0.73 -2.47
C LEU A 64 13.14 0.41 -3.86
N SER A 65 12.12 -0.43 -3.97
CA SER A 65 11.38 -0.61 -5.23
C SER A 65 10.46 0.56 -5.57
N PHE A 66 10.29 1.53 -4.67
CA PHE A 66 9.57 2.76 -4.98
C PHE A 66 10.50 3.74 -5.66
N VAL A 67 10.20 3.98 -6.94
CA VAL A 67 10.82 5.05 -7.71
C VAL A 67 9.80 6.16 -7.83
N GLU A 68 10.09 7.32 -7.25
CA GLU A 68 9.28 8.51 -7.46
C GLU A 68 9.26 8.87 -8.94
N LYS A 69 8.06 9.18 -9.45
CA LYS A 69 7.90 9.70 -10.81
C LYS A 69 7.12 11.01 -10.74
N PRO A 70 7.78 12.12 -10.36
CA PRO A 70 7.14 13.42 -10.34
C PRO A 70 6.57 13.75 -11.73
N GLY A 71 5.40 14.37 -11.76
CA GLY A 71 4.70 14.71 -13.01
C GLY A 71 3.92 13.56 -13.66
N ASN A 72 3.90 12.34 -13.09
CA ASN A 72 3.04 11.27 -13.61
C ASN A 72 1.54 11.63 -13.51
N TRP A 73 1.16 12.49 -12.56
CA TRP A 73 -0.20 13.07 -12.46
C TRP A 73 -0.55 14.05 -13.59
N LEU A 74 0.45 14.61 -14.29
CA LEU A 74 0.22 15.52 -15.42
C LEU A 74 -0.26 14.75 -16.68
N SER A 75 0.15 13.48 -16.83
CA SER A 75 -0.25 12.64 -17.96
C SER A 75 -1.74 12.25 -17.95
N SER A 76 -2.41 12.34 -16.79
CA SER A 76 -3.86 12.12 -16.64
C SER A 76 -4.72 13.35 -16.95
N ILE A 77 -4.13 14.53 -17.21
CA ILE A 77 -4.86 15.77 -17.51
C ILE A 77 -5.24 15.86 -19.01
N LYS A 78 -5.70 14.75 -19.62
CA LYS A 78 -6.33 14.77 -20.95
C LYS A 78 -7.83 14.49 -20.95
N SER A 79 -8.46 14.25 -19.79
CA SER A 79 -9.91 14.00 -19.71
C SER A 79 -10.69 14.99 -18.84
N CYS A 80 -10.07 16.10 -18.41
CA CYS A 80 -10.79 17.20 -17.77
C CYS A 80 -10.45 18.52 -18.46
N GLN A 81 -10.72 18.58 -19.77
CA GLN A 81 -10.91 19.86 -20.46
C GLN A 81 -12.24 19.79 -21.22
N ASN A 82 -13.09 20.74 -20.83
CA ASN A 82 -14.44 21.09 -21.28
C ASN A 82 -15.59 20.32 -20.63
#